data_AF-A0AAX2S1T0-F1
#
_entry.id   AF-A0AAX2S1T0-F1
#
_cell.length_a   1.000
_cell.length_b   1.000
_cell.length_c   1.000
_cell.angle_alpha   90.00
_cell.angle_beta   90.00
_cell.angle_gamma   90.00
#
_symmetry.space_group_name_H-M   'P 1'
#
loop_
_entity.id
_entity.type
_entity.pdbx_description
1 polymer ?
#
loop_
_entity_poly.entity_id
_entity_poly.type
_entity_poly.pdbx_seq_one_letter_code
_entity_poly.pdbx_strand_id
1 'polypeptide(L)'
;MKKQNMPTGFSKFSWALVGFCLPVLLWPLALLISPNFIKNPNLDDFQMRWMSIFFWAYPFILGIIARYSFKLNQRNSKLAKYVLLLSAVIFYSVLIYVCAVGLN
;
A
#
# COMPACT_ATOMS: atom_id res chain seq x y z
N MET A 1 -39.59 -18.77 -13.35
CA MET A 1 -38.77 -18.58 -12.14
C MET A 1 -37.66 -17.58 -12.45
N LYS A 2 -37.65 -16.41 -11.81
CA LYS A 2 -36.67 -15.33 -12.04
C LYS A 2 -35.36 -15.76 -11.38
N LYS A 3 -34.30 -16.03 -12.16
CA LYS A 3 -32.95 -16.35 -11.64
C LYS A 3 -32.52 -15.21 -10.72
N GLN A 4 -32.57 -15.45 -9.41
CA GLN A 4 -31.94 -14.59 -8.42
C GLN A 4 -30.43 -14.77 -8.59
N ASN A 5 -29.79 -13.82 -9.27
CA ASN A 5 -28.34 -13.67 -9.21
C ASN A 5 -28.01 -13.30 -7.77
N MET A 6 -27.62 -14.28 -6.97
CA MET A 6 -27.00 -14.06 -5.67
C MET A 6 -25.91 -13.00 -5.86
N PRO A 7 -25.76 -12.01 -4.96
CA PRO A 7 -24.67 -11.04 -5.06
C PRO A 7 -23.38 -11.85 -5.07
N THR A 8 -22.71 -11.86 -6.22
CA THR A 8 -21.43 -12.52 -6.39
C THR A 8 -20.52 -12.02 -5.28
N GLY A 9 -20.07 -12.94 -4.41
CA GLY A 9 -19.22 -12.62 -3.28
C GLY A 9 -18.06 -11.72 -3.71
N PHE A 10 -17.58 -10.89 -2.77
CA PHE A 10 -16.52 -9.89 -2.98
C PHE A 10 -15.53 -10.31 -4.08
N SER A 11 -15.53 -9.55 -5.19
CA SER A 11 -14.68 -9.84 -6.35
C SER A 11 -13.22 -9.98 -5.90
N LYS A 12 -12.46 -10.89 -6.53
CA LYS A 12 -11.00 -11.05 -6.28
C LYS A 12 -10.25 -9.70 -6.32
N PHE A 13 -10.78 -8.74 -7.09
CA PHE A 13 -10.28 -7.36 -7.13
C PHE A 13 -10.47 -6.61 -5.80
N SER A 14 -11.62 -6.72 -5.14
CA SER A 14 -11.86 -6.10 -3.84
C SER A 14 -10.94 -6.67 -2.77
N TRP A 15 -10.69 -7.98 -2.78
CA TRP A 15 -9.71 -8.61 -1.89
C TRP A 15 -8.28 -8.12 -2.15
N ALA A 16 -7.90 -7.97 -3.43
CA ALA A 16 -6.61 -7.39 -3.79
C ALA A 16 -6.49 -5.92 -3.36
N LEU A 17 -7.58 -5.16 -3.43
CA LEU A 17 -7.63 -3.75 -3.03
C LEU A 17 -7.58 -3.59 -1.51
N VAL A 18 -8.24 -4.50 -0.77
CA VAL A 18 -8.09 -4.60 0.70
C VAL A 18 -6.65 -4.94 1.07
N GLY A 19 -6.04 -5.91 0.39
CA GLY A 19 -4.62 -6.24 0.57
C GLY A 19 -3.72 -5.03 0.30
N PHE A 20 -3.97 -4.29 -0.79
CA PHE A 20 -3.24 -3.07 -1.11
C PHE A 20 -3.42 -1.94 -0.08
N CYS A 21 -4.60 -1.83 0.54
CA CYS A 21 -4.87 -0.86 1.60
C CYS A 21 -4.40 -1.32 2.99
N LEU A 22 -4.07 -2.60 3.18
CA LEU A 22 -3.62 -3.19 4.44
C LEU A 22 -2.42 -2.44 5.06
N PRO A 23 -1.44 -1.96 4.27
CA PRO A 23 -0.35 -1.16 4.81
C PRO A 23 -0.77 0.18 5.41
N VAL A 24 -1.94 0.74 5.07
CA VAL A 24 -2.45 1.96 5.73
C VAL A 24 -2.64 1.74 7.23
N LEU A 25 -2.97 0.51 7.65
CA LEU A 25 -3.08 0.15 9.06
C LEU A 25 -1.73 0.15 9.80
N LEU A 26 -0.62 0.07 9.06
CA LEU A 26 0.73 0.16 9.61
C LEU A 26 1.18 1.60 9.85
N TRP A 27 0.40 2.60 9.43
CA TRP A 27 0.71 4.01 9.65
C TRP A 27 0.97 4.37 11.12
N PRO A 28 0.13 3.99 12.11
CA PRO A 28 0.45 4.26 13.51
C PRO A 28 1.77 3.62 13.97
N LEU A 29 2.13 2.44 13.46
CA LEU A 29 3.43 1.83 13.72
C LEU A 29 4.55 2.63 13.05
N ALA A 30 4.35 3.12 11.83
CA ALA A 30 5.33 3.95 11.14
C ALA A 30 5.63 5.25 11.91
N LEU A 31 4.61 5.87 12.52
CA LEU A 31 4.80 7.02 13.41
C LEU A 31 5.61 6.66 14.65
N LEU A 32 5.44 5.45 15.19
CA LEU A 32 6.20 4.95 16.34
C LEU A 32 7.65 4.59 15.98
N ILE A 33 7.89 4.11 14.76
CA ILE A 33 9.21 3.67 14.29
C ILE A 33 10.05 4.84 13.78
N SER A 34 9.41 5.90 13.24
CA SER A 34 10.10 7.13 12.79
C SER A 34 11.12 7.70 13.80
N PRO A 35 10.80 7.88 15.10
CA PRO A 35 11.78 8.33 16.09
C PRO A 35 12.82 7.27 16.47
N ASN A 36 12.56 5.98 16.25
CA ASN A 36 13.55 4.92 16.47
C ASN A 36 14.60 4.86 15.34
N PHE A 37 14.23 5.22 14.10
CA PHE A 37 15.22 5.39 13.03
C PHE A 37 16.23 6.49 13.33
N ILE A 38 15.79 7.60 13.94
CA ILE A 38 16.65 8.73 14.34
C ILE A 38 17.74 8.30 15.34
N LYS A 39 17.53 7.21 16.08
CA LYS A 39 18.49 6.69 17.06
C LYS A 39 19.47 5.67 16.47
N ASN A 40 19.32 5.26 15.22
CA ASN A 40 20.22 4.27 14.61
C ASN A 40 21.38 4.99 13.88
N PRO A 41 22.61 4.98 14.41
CA PRO A 41 23.75 5.74 13.88
C PRO A 41 24.30 5.20 12.55
N ASN A 42 23.78 4.09 12.03
CA ASN A 42 24.19 3.48 10.76
C ASN A 42 23.42 3.99 9.53
N LEU A 43 22.40 4.83 9.74
CA LEU A 43 21.57 5.37 8.66
C LEU A 43 21.98 6.80 8.34
N ASP A 44 22.14 7.08 7.05
CA ASP A 44 22.40 8.43 6.56
C ASP A 44 21.17 9.33 6.84
N ASP A 45 21.40 10.57 7.31
CA ASP A 45 20.35 11.56 7.60
C ASP A 45 19.39 11.75 6.41
N PHE A 46 19.90 11.63 5.19
CA PHE A 46 19.09 11.71 3.97
C PHE A 46 18.13 10.52 3.87
N GLN A 47 18.61 9.29 4.08
CA GLN A 47 17.77 8.09 4.06
C GLN A 47 16.66 8.14 5.10
N MET A 48 16.96 8.55 6.34
CA MET A 48 15.95 8.68 7.40
C MET A 48 14.85 9.68 7.04
N ARG A 49 15.24 10.83 6.48
CA ARG A 49 14.30 11.89 6.12
C ARG A 49 13.39 11.45 4.98
N TRP A 50 13.92 10.78 3.96
CA TRP A 50 13.12 10.21 2.87
C TRP A 50 12.19 9.09 3.33
N MET A 51 12.67 8.19 4.19
CA MET A 51 11.84 7.11 4.76
C MET A 51 10.69 7.67 5.60
N SER A 52 10.95 8.70 6.41
CA SER A 52 9.91 9.36 7.22
C SER A 52 8.88 10.08 6.35
N ILE A 53 9.31 10.83 5.32
CA ILE A 53 8.39 11.47 4.36
C ILE A 53 7.56 10.42 3.63
N PHE A 54 8.18 9.32 3.19
CA PHE A 54 7.49 8.23 2.53
C PHE A 54 6.42 7.60 3.44
N PHE A 55 6.77 7.29 4.69
CA PHE A 55 5.81 6.76 5.67
C PHE A 55 4.64 7.69 5.98
N TRP A 56 4.79 8.99 5.75
CA TRP A 56 3.72 9.95 5.93
C TRP A 56 2.87 10.15 4.66
N ALA A 57 3.50 10.10 3.49
CA ALA A 57 2.85 10.34 2.20
C ALA A 57 2.20 9.09 1.59
N TYR A 58 2.76 7.90 1.84
CA TYR A 58 2.27 6.65 1.22
C TYR A 58 0.78 6.35 1.43
N PRO A 59 0.13 6.66 2.56
CA PRO A 59 -1.28 6.30 2.76
C PRO A 59 -2.20 7.15 1.89
N PHE A 60 -1.83 8.42 1.68
CA PHE A 60 -2.48 9.30 0.72
C PHE A 60 -2.31 8.76 -0.71
N ILE A 61 -1.08 8.34 -1.06
CA ILE A 61 -0.79 7.73 -2.37
C ILE A 61 -1.59 6.44 -2.57
N LEU A 62 -1.63 5.55 -1.58
CA LEU A 62 -2.43 4.32 -1.59
C LEU A 62 -3.92 4.64 -1.76
N GLY A 63 -4.46 5.63 -1.05
CA GLY A 63 -5.85 6.08 -1.18
C GLY A 63 -6.17 6.60 -2.58
N ILE A 64 -5.26 7.39 -3.18
CA ILE A 64 -5.41 7.89 -4.55
C ILE A 64 -5.36 6.73 -5.55
N ILE A 65 -4.40 5.81 -5.43
CA ILE A 65 -4.27 4.65 -6.31
C ILE A 65 -5.48 3.73 -6.16
N ALA A 66 -5.99 3.52 -4.96
CA ALA A 66 -7.19 2.73 -4.70
C ALA A 66 -8.42 3.36 -5.38
N ARG A 67 -8.61 4.67 -5.24
CA ARG A 67 -9.71 5.40 -5.89
C ARG A 67 -9.59 5.37 -7.42
N TYR A 68 -8.38 5.56 -7.94
CA TYR A 68 -8.10 5.50 -9.38
C TYR A 68 -8.33 4.10 -9.93
N SER A 69 -7.82 3.07 -9.25
CA SER A 69 -8.00 1.66 -9.60
C SER A 69 -9.47 1.25 -9.56
N PHE A 70 -10.25 1.75 -8.59
CA PHE A 70 -11.68 1.49 -8.50
C PHE A 70 -12.45 2.09 -9.68
N LYS A 71 -12.15 3.36 -10.02
CA LYS A 71 -12.76 4.04 -11.18
C LYS A 71 -12.33 3.38 -12.50
N LEU A 72 -11.08 2.96 -12.61
CA LEU A 72 -10.54 2.24 -13.77
C LEU A 72 -11.15 0.85 -13.88
N ASN A 73 -11.42 0.15 -12.78
CA ASN A 73 -12.04 -1.18 -12.78
C ASN A 73 -13.47 -1.17 -13.36
N GLN A 74 -14.19 -0.05 -13.23
CA GLN A 74 -15.51 0.14 -13.87
C GLN A 74 -15.43 0.25 -15.40
N ARG A 75 -14.33 0.80 -15.95
CA ARG A 75 -14.11 0.88 -17.41
C ARG A 75 -13.40 -0.34 -17.97
N ASN A 76 -12.38 -0.84 -17.27
CA ASN A 76 -11.51 -1.89 -17.77
C ASN A 76 -10.88 -2.70 -16.61
N SER A 77 -11.61 -3.74 -16.19
CA SER A 77 -11.27 -4.54 -15.00
C SER A 77 -9.95 -5.32 -15.12
N LYS A 78 -9.45 -5.60 -16.34
CA LYS A 78 -8.16 -6.29 -16.55
C LYS A 78 -6.98 -5.36 -16.27
N LEU A 79 -7.00 -4.15 -16.82
CA LEU A 79 -5.94 -3.16 -16.61
C LEU A 79 -5.88 -2.70 -15.15
N ALA A 80 -7.02 -2.48 -14.51
CA ALA A 80 -7.07 -2.09 -13.10
C ALA A 80 -6.39 -3.12 -12.19
N LYS A 81 -6.56 -4.42 -12.46
CA LYS A 81 -5.88 -5.50 -11.73
C LYS A 81 -4.37 -5.46 -11.92
N TYR A 82 -3.91 -5.28 -13.16
CA TYR A 82 -2.48 -5.20 -13.46
C TYR A 82 -1.82 -4.01 -12.77
N VAL A 83 -2.44 -2.82 -12.86
CA VAL A 83 -1.94 -1.60 -12.21
C VAL A 83 -1.91 -1.77 -10.69
N LEU A 84 -2.98 -2.29 -10.11
CA LEU A 84 -3.06 -2.54 -8.66
C LEU A 84 -1.98 -3.53 -8.22
N LEU A 85 -1.82 -4.65 -8.93
CA LEU A 85 -0.84 -5.68 -8.59
C LEU A 85 0.60 -5.19 -8.75
N LEU A 86 0.91 -4.48 -9.84
CA LEU A 86 2.22 -3.87 -10.05
C LEU A 86 2.54 -2.86 -8.94
N SER A 87 1.59 -1.99 -8.62
CA SER A 87 1.75 -1.00 -7.54
C SER A 87 1.92 -1.65 -6.18
N ALA A 88 1.20 -2.75 -5.91
CA ALA A 88 1.33 -3.52 -4.68
C ALA A 88 2.74 -4.13 -4.57
N VAL A 89 3.21 -4.82 -5.60
CA VAL A 89 4.54 -5.47 -5.60
C VAL A 89 5.64 -4.45 -5.36
N ILE A 90 5.59 -3.30 -6.04
CA ILE A 90 6.57 -2.22 -5.84
C ILE A 90 6.50 -1.71 -4.39
N PHE A 91 5.30 -1.42 -3.90
CA PHE A 91 5.10 -0.89 -2.56
C PHE A 91 5.59 -1.84 -1.46
N TYR A 92 5.24 -3.12 -1.54
CA TYR A 92 5.69 -4.13 -0.58
C TYR A 92 7.20 -4.35 -0.64
N SER A 93 7.80 -4.32 -1.83
CA SER A 93 9.27 -4.41 -1.98
C SER A 93 9.98 -3.26 -1.27
N VAL A 94 9.47 -2.03 -1.43
CA VAL A 94 10.01 -0.85 -0.72
C VAL A 94 9.82 -0.98 0.79
N LEU A 95 8.65 -1.45 1.24
CA LEU A 95 8.40 -1.67 2.67
C LEU A 95 9.37 -2.69 3.29
N ILE A 96 9.61 -3.81 2.59
CA ILE A 96 10.56 -4.83 3.04
C ILE A 96 11.97 -4.26 3.10
N TYR A 97 12.39 -3.49 2.08
CA TYR A 97 13.69 -2.82 2.09
C TYR A 97 13.82 -1.86 3.27
N VAL A 98 12.79 -1.06 3.53
CA VAL A 98 12.75 -0.12 4.65
C VAL A 98 12.82 -0.83 6.00
N CYS A 99 12.10 -1.94 6.18
CA CYS A 99 12.20 -2.75 7.39
C CYS A 99 13.58 -3.42 7.52
N ALA A 100 14.13 -3.96 6.42
CA ALA A 100 15.40 -4.68 6.45
C ALA A 100 16.58 -3.75 6.73
N VAL A 101 16.64 -2.58 6.10
CA VAL A 101 17.71 -1.61 6.32
C VAL A 101 17.49 -0.83 7.62
N GLY A 102 16.23 -0.60 7.97
CA GLY A 102 15.87 0.19 9.14
C GLY A 102 16.00 -0.55 10.47
N LEU A 103 15.73 -1.86 10.50
CA LEU A 103 15.79 -2.71 11.70
C LEU A 103 17.11 -3.48 11.83
N ASN A 104 18.01 -3.37 10.86
CA ASN A 104 19.36 -3.97 10.90
C ASN A 104 20.39 -2.97 11.44
#